data_AF-A0A7Y2YAR6-F1
#
_entry.id   AF-A0A7Y2YAR6-F1
#
_cell.length_a   1.000
_cell.length_b   1.000
_cell.length_c   1.000
_cell.angle_alpha   90.00
_cell.angle_beta   90.00
_cell.angle_gamma   90.00
#
_symmetry.space_group_name_H-M   'P 1'
#
loop_
_entity.id
_entity.type
_entity.pdbx_description
1 polymer ?
#
loop_
_entity_poly.entity_id
_entity_poly.type
_entity_poly.pdbx_seq_one_letter_code
_entity_poly.pdbx_strand_id
1 'polypeptide(L)'
;MQNVENSSNQSKQRHGCVTAWLILLIIINSLTALSYLFAGGLISQNIPGGVSKSMMIILALMGIANVIFAVLLFKWRKIGFWGFLLTSIVALAINLNIGMSIGQSLLGLVGIILLYGVLQIKKDQVSAWNQLD
;
A
#
# COMPACT_ATOMS: atom_id res chain seq x y z
N MET A 1 -42.24 22.87 -15.88
CA MET A 1 -41.37 22.74 -14.69
C MET A 1 -40.94 21.29 -14.58
N GLN A 2 -39.82 20.95 -15.23
CA GLN A 2 -39.09 19.69 -15.08
C GLN A 2 -37.63 20.13 -15.18
N ASN A 3 -36.86 20.01 -14.09
CA ASN A 3 -35.38 20.00 -14.04
C ASN A 3 -34.88 20.11 -12.58
N VAL A 4 -35.49 19.39 -11.63
CA VAL A 4 -34.98 19.28 -10.26
C VAL A 4 -35.06 17.83 -9.81
N GLU A 5 -34.39 16.92 -10.52
CA GLU A 5 -34.25 15.53 -10.09
C GLU A 5 -33.07 14.83 -10.80
N ASN A 6 -31.93 15.51 -10.87
CA ASN A 6 -30.67 14.85 -11.25
C ASN A 6 -29.60 15.10 -10.18
N SER A 7 -29.94 14.81 -8.93
CA SER A 7 -28.99 14.71 -7.83
C SER A 7 -28.16 13.44 -7.99
N SER A 8 -27.18 13.52 -8.89
CA SER A 8 -25.84 12.95 -8.76
C SER A 8 -25.70 11.54 -8.15
N ASN A 9 -26.38 10.53 -8.68
CA ASN A 9 -25.90 9.16 -8.60
C ASN A 9 -24.79 8.94 -9.66
N GLN A 10 -23.74 9.76 -9.60
CA GLN A 10 -22.53 9.50 -10.37
C GLN A 10 -21.89 8.26 -9.75
N SER A 11 -22.02 7.11 -10.42
CA SER A 11 -21.39 5.87 -9.98
C SER A 11 -19.89 6.10 -9.83
N LYS A 12 -19.29 5.67 -8.71
CA LYS A 12 -17.86 5.84 -8.47
C LYS A 12 -17.08 5.23 -9.64
N GLN A 13 -16.29 6.03 -10.33
CA GLN A 13 -15.51 5.59 -11.48
C GLN A 13 -14.02 5.76 -11.23
N ARG A 14 -13.25 4.71 -11.54
CA ARG A 14 -11.80 4.71 -11.41
C ARG A 14 -11.13 4.84 -12.77
N HIS A 15 -10.04 5.60 -12.82
CA HIS A 15 -9.14 5.60 -13.97
C HIS A 15 -8.37 4.27 -14.05
N GLY A 16 -8.16 3.73 -15.26
CA GLY A 16 -7.51 2.44 -15.46
C GLY A 16 -6.10 2.36 -14.83
N CYS A 17 -5.34 3.46 -14.88
CA CYS A 17 -4.03 3.57 -14.22
C CYS A 17 -4.09 3.31 -12.71
N VAL A 18 -5.10 3.84 -12.02
CA VAL A 18 -5.26 3.63 -10.57
C VAL A 18 -5.61 2.17 -10.27
N THR A 19 -6.48 1.57 -11.09
CA THR A 19 -6.80 0.15 -10.99
C THR A 19 -5.56 -0.72 -11.19
N ALA A 20 -4.76 -0.46 -12.23
CA ALA A 20 -3.54 -1.21 -12.52
C ALA A 20 -2.51 -1.08 -11.38
N TRP A 21 -2.34 0.13 -10.83
CA TRP A 21 -1.46 0.38 -9.70
C TRP A 21 -1.88 -0.40 -8.45
N LEU A 22 -3.18 -0.41 -8.13
CA LEU A 22 -3.67 -1.17 -6.98
C LEU A 22 -3.51 -2.69 -7.19
N ILE A 23 -3.68 -3.21 -8.41
CA ILE A 23 -3.40 -4.63 -8.72
C ILE A 23 -1.91 -4.92 -8.49
N LEU A 24 -1.04 -4.05 -8.99
CA LEU A 24 0.40 -4.17 -8.80
C LEU A 24 0.77 -4.17 -7.31
N LEU A 25 0.15 -3.31 -6.49
CA LEU A 25 0.35 -3.32 -5.04
C LEU A 25 -0.10 -4.64 -4.39
N ILE A 26 -1.23 -5.21 -4.82
CA ILE A 26 -1.68 -6.52 -4.33
C ILE A 26 -0.65 -7.61 -4.67
N ILE A 27 -0.17 -7.63 -5.92
CA ILE A 27 0.80 -8.63 -6.39
C ILE A 27 2.10 -8.50 -5.60
N ILE A 28 2.70 -7.31 -5.57
CA ILE A 28 3.98 -7.08 -4.89
C ILE A 28 3.88 -7.43 -3.40
N ASN A 29 2.87 -6.95 -2.68
CA ASN A 29 2.76 -7.24 -1.25
C ASN A 29 2.48 -8.72 -0.96
N SER A 30 1.74 -9.40 -1.85
CA SER A 30 1.55 -10.86 -1.75
C SER A 30 2.86 -11.62 -1.96
N LEU A 31 3.64 -11.27 -3.00
CA LEU A 31 4.95 -11.87 -3.22
C LEU A 31 5.88 -11.60 -2.04
N THR A 32 5.94 -10.36 -1.54
CA THR A 32 6.76 -10.00 -0.37
C THR A 32 6.37 -10.83 0.86
N ALA A 33 5.08 -10.97 1.16
CA ALA A 33 4.61 -11.78 2.28
C ALA A 33 5.03 -13.26 2.12
N LEU A 34 4.85 -13.83 0.93
CA LEU A 34 5.25 -15.20 0.62
C LEU A 34 6.78 -15.37 0.71
N SER A 35 7.56 -14.40 0.23
CA SER A 35 9.01 -14.41 0.35
C SER A 35 9.45 -14.41 1.81
N TYR A 36 8.81 -13.62 2.68
CA TYR A 36 9.13 -13.65 4.11
C TYR A 36 8.73 -14.96 4.80
N LEU A 37 7.61 -15.58 4.41
CA LEU A 37 7.17 -16.86 5.00
C LEU A 37 8.02 -18.05 4.55
N PHE A 38 8.31 -18.14 3.25
CA PHE A 38 8.92 -19.34 2.65
C PHE A 38 10.42 -19.18 2.40
N ALA A 39 10.89 -17.96 2.13
CA ALA A 39 12.30 -17.66 1.89
C ALA A 39 12.93 -16.81 3.01
N GLY A 40 12.23 -16.61 4.14
CA GLY A 40 12.70 -15.77 5.25
C GLY A 40 14.06 -16.20 5.81
N GLY A 41 14.36 -17.49 5.84
CA GLY A 41 15.68 -17.99 6.27
C GLY A 41 16.83 -17.61 5.33
N LEU A 42 16.58 -17.49 4.03
CA LEU A 42 17.57 -17.03 3.06
C LEU A 42 17.74 -15.52 3.12
N ILE A 43 16.63 -14.79 3.27
CA ILE A 43 16.63 -13.33 3.34
C ILE A 43 17.34 -12.86 4.63
N SER A 44 17.11 -13.52 5.77
CA SER A 44 17.72 -13.11 7.05
C SER A 44 19.24 -13.20 7.06
N GLN A 45 19.83 -14.13 6.29
CA GLN A 45 21.29 -14.31 6.16
C GLN A 45 21.95 -13.17 5.38
N ASN A 46 21.20 -12.47 4.54
CA ASN A 46 21.71 -11.39 3.67
C ASN A 46 21.46 -9.99 4.25
N ILE A 47 20.79 -9.88 5.40
CA ILE A 47 20.50 -8.59 6.04
C ILE A 47 21.54 -8.32 7.13
N PRO A 48 22.32 -7.21 7.03
CA PRO A 48 23.19 -6.74 8.11
C PRO A 48 22.39 -6.56 9.40
N GLY A 49 22.92 -7.00 10.54
CA GLY A 49 22.24 -6.92 11.84
C GLY A 49 21.44 -8.17 12.24
N GLY A 50 21.18 -9.09 11.30
CA GLY A 50 20.53 -10.36 11.56
C GLY A 50 19.04 -10.22 11.90
N VAL A 51 18.17 -10.75 11.04
CA VAL A 51 16.72 -10.72 11.28
C VAL A 51 16.28 -12.03 11.92
N SER A 52 15.68 -11.95 13.11
CA SER A 52 15.15 -13.12 13.80
C SER A 52 13.96 -13.74 13.04
N LYS A 53 13.69 -15.02 13.26
CA LYS A 53 12.52 -15.69 12.65
C LYS A 53 11.19 -15.04 13.03
N SER A 54 11.05 -14.59 14.27
CA SER A 54 9.86 -13.87 14.72
C SER A 54 9.67 -12.56 13.97
N MET A 55 10.76 -11.84 13.71
CA MET A 55 10.73 -10.61 12.93
C MET A 55 10.30 -10.84 11.48
N MET A 56 10.75 -11.95 10.87
CA MET A 56 10.28 -12.33 9.53
C MET A 56 8.78 -12.63 9.49
N ILE A 57 8.24 -13.27 10.53
CA ILE A 57 6.80 -13.51 10.64
C ILE A 57 6.04 -12.17 10.75
N ILE A 58 6.54 -11.22 11.54
CA ILE A 58 5.95 -9.88 11.64
C ILE A 58 5.95 -9.17 10.28
N LEU A 59 7.07 -9.21 9.55
CA LEU A 59 7.17 -8.62 8.21
C LEU A 59 6.22 -9.30 7.21
N ALA A 60 6.04 -10.62 7.29
CA ALA A 60 5.06 -11.34 6.49
C ALA A 60 3.62 -10.89 6.80
N LEU A 61 3.27 -10.76 8.09
CA LEU A 61 1.97 -10.25 8.52
C LEU A 61 1.72 -8.81 8.04
N MET A 62 2.75 -7.96 8.04
CA MET A 62 2.67 -6.62 7.46
C MET A 62 2.40 -6.66 5.96
N GLY A 63 3.03 -7.58 5.21
CA GLY A 63 2.75 -7.79 3.79
C GLY A 63 1.29 -8.18 3.53
N ILE A 64 0.75 -9.10 4.35
CA ILE A 64 -0.68 -9.49 4.29
C ILE A 64 -1.57 -8.29 4.62
N ALA A 65 -1.25 -7.52 5.66
CA ALA A 65 -1.99 -6.31 6.01
C ALA A 65 -2.01 -5.29 4.85
N ASN A 66 -0.88 -5.10 4.16
CA ASN A 66 -0.80 -4.24 2.97
C ASN A 66 -1.68 -4.74 1.81
N VAL A 67 -1.79 -6.06 1.61
CA VAL A 67 -2.75 -6.61 0.64
C VAL A 67 -4.19 -6.25 1.03
N ILE A 68 -4.54 -6.39 2.31
CA ILE A 68 -5.87 -6.01 2.82
C ILE A 68 -6.12 -4.51 2.61
N PHE A 69 -5.12 -3.66 2.86
CA PHE A 69 -5.20 -2.21 2.63
C PHE A 69 -5.37 -1.86 1.15
N ALA A 70 -4.69 -2.57 0.25
CA ALA A 70 -4.89 -2.41 -1.20
C ALA A 70 -6.32 -2.83 -1.62
N VAL A 71 -6.84 -3.93 -1.05
CA VAL A 71 -8.23 -4.36 -1.28
C VAL A 71 -9.23 -3.34 -0.74
N LEU A 72 -8.96 -2.71 0.41
CA LEU A 72 -9.80 -1.65 0.96
C LEU A 72 -9.82 -0.40 0.07
N LEU A 73 -8.66 0.00 -0.47
CA LEU A 73 -8.61 1.05 -1.50
C LEU A 73 -9.37 0.64 -2.76
N PHE A 74 -9.30 -0.65 -3.13
CA PHE A 74 -10.09 -1.20 -4.21
C PHE A 74 -11.59 -1.04 -3.98
N LYS A 75 -12.03 -1.23 -2.74
CA LYS A 75 -13.40 -1.03 -2.25
C LYS A 75 -13.72 0.43 -1.87
N TRP A 76 -12.92 1.38 -2.35
CA TRP A 76 -13.12 2.81 -2.15
C TRP A 76 -13.03 3.29 -0.69
N ARG A 77 -12.28 2.62 0.19
CA ARG A 77 -12.17 3.04 1.60
C ARG A 77 -10.83 3.74 1.86
N LYS A 78 -10.85 5.01 2.31
CA LYS A 78 -9.63 5.80 2.61
C LYS A 78 -8.76 5.15 3.68
N ILE A 79 -9.37 4.40 4.60
CA ILE A 79 -8.63 3.70 5.67
C ILE A 79 -7.52 2.77 5.13
N GLY A 80 -7.66 2.26 3.91
CA GLY A 80 -6.57 1.50 3.27
C GLY A 80 -5.30 2.33 3.04
N PHE A 81 -5.43 3.60 2.65
CA PHE A 81 -4.27 4.49 2.50
C PHE A 81 -3.58 4.75 3.84
N TRP A 82 -4.36 5.03 4.88
CA TRP A 82 -3.82 5.24 6.23
C TRP A 82 -3.14 3.99 6.80
N GLY A 83 -3.65 2.81 6.47
CA GLY A 83 -3.00 1.53 6.77
C GLY A 83 -1.63 1.41 6.11
N PHE A 84 -1.52 1.73 4.82
CA PHE A 84 -0.25 1.76 4.10
C PHE A 84 0.76 2.77 4.69
N LEU A 85 0.29 3.96 5.06
CA LEU A 85 1.14 4.97 5.70
C LEU A 85 1.68 4.44 7.04
N LEU A 86 0.80 3.86 7.87
CA LEU A 86 1.20 3.30 9.16
C LEU A 86 2.22 2.17 8.99
N THR A 87 1.99 1.21 8.10
CA THR A 87 2.94 0.12 7.88
C THR A 87 4.26 0.60 7.31
N SER A 88 4.27 1.67 6.51
CA SER A 88 5.51 2.29 6.01
C SER A 88 6.31 2.98 7.11
N ILE A 89 5.65 3.65 8.05
CA ILE A 89 6.32 4.24 9.23
C ILE A 89 6.91 3.14 10.12
N VAL A 90 6.17 2.06 10.35
CA VAL A 90 6.66 0.90 11.11
C VAL A 90 7.85 0.26 10.39
N ALA A 91 7.77 0.04 9.07
CA ALA A 91 8.86 -0.52 8.28
C ALA A 91 10.12 0.36 8.32
N LEU A 92 9.96 1.69 8.26
CA LEU A 92 11.06 2.63 8.43
C LEU A 92 11.76 2.44 9.78
N ALA A 93 11.00 2.38 10.88
CA ALA A 93 11.55 2.18 12.22
C ALA A 93 12.30 0.83 12.33
N ILE A 94 11.73 -0.23 11.75
CA ILE A 94 12.36 -1.55 11.67
C ILE A 94 13.69 -1.48 10.91
N ASN A 95 13.69 -0.89 9.72
CA ASN A 95 14.84 -0.82 8.85
C ASN A 95 16.01 -0.06 9.51
N LEU A 96 15.71 1.06 10.17
CA LEU A 96 16.72 1.82 10.93
C LEU A 96 17.25 1.03 12.14
N ASN A 97 16.38 0.29 12.83
CA ASN A 97 16.77 -0.51 14.00
C ASN A 97 17.71 -1.67 13.64
N ILE A 98 17.53 -2.30 12.47
CA ILE A 98 18.41 -3.37 11.98
C ILE A 98 19.65 -2.83 11.25
N GLY A 99 19.87 -1.52 11.25
CA GLY A 99 21.09 -0.91 10.71
C GLY A 99 21.10 -0.75 9.18
N MET A 100 19.95 -0.79 8.51
CA MET A 100 19.90 -0.40 7.09
C MET A 100 20.21 1.09 6.92
N SER A 101 20.76 1.44 5.76
CA SER A 101 21.04 2.83 5.43
C SER A 101 19.75 3.65 5.38
N ILE A 102 19.86 4.95 5.67
CA ILE A 102 18.73 5.88 5.67
C ILE A 102 18.04 5.87 4.29
N GLY A 103 18.83 5.86 3.20
CA GLY A 103 18.28 5.83 1.84
C GLY A 103 17.42 4.61 1.57
N GLN A 104 17.86 3.40 1.95
CA GLN A 104 17.07 2.18 1.81
C GLN A 104 15.81 2.21 2.69
N SER A 105 15.95 2.75 3.90
CA SER A 105 14.86 2.81 4.87
C SER A 105 13.73 3.74 4.42
N LEU A 106 14.03 4.79 3.65
CA LEU A 106 13.05 5.77 3.14
C LEU A 106 12.26 5.27 1.90
N LEU A 107 12.68 4.19 1.23
CA LEU A 107 12.01 3.71 0.01
C LEU A 107 10.52 3.41 0.24
N GLY A 108 10.15 2.92 1.42
CA GLY A 108 8.74 2.68 1.76
C GLY A 108 7.90 3.96 1.72
N LEU A 109 8.44 5.09 2.19
CA LEU A 109 7.75 6.38 2.16
C LEU A 109 7.60 6.92 0.73
N VAL A 110 8.57 6.67 -0.14
CA VAL A 110 8.45 7.01 -1.58
C VAL A 110 7.26 6.27 -2.19
N GLY A 111 7.07 4.98 -1.83
CA GLY A 111 5.89 4.22 -2.24
C GLY A 111 4.56 4.86 -1.81
N ILE A 112 4.50 5.48 -0.63
CA ILE A 112 3.31 6.20 -0.15
C ILE A 112 3.06 7.48 -0.95
N ILE A 113 4.11 8.24 -1.26
CA ILE A 113 3.99 9.45 -2.10
C ILE A 113 3.47 9.07 -3.48
N LEU A 114 4.00 8.00 -4.07
CA LEU A 114 3.55 7.49 -5.37
C LEU A 114 2.09 7.02 -5.32
N LEU A 115 1.71 6.26 -4.28
CA LEU A 115 0.32 5.83 -4.10
C LEU A 115 -0.64 7.03 -3.99
N TYR A 116 -0.28 8.05 -3.20
CA TYR A 116 -1.08 9.26 -3.10
C TYR A 116 -1.19 9.98 -4.46
N GLY A 117 -0.07 10.13 -5.18
CA GLY A 117 -0.04 10.74 -6.51
C GLY A 117 -0.92 10.00 -7.52
N VAL A 118 -0.89 8.67 -7.54
CA VAL A 118 -1.76 7.85 -8.39
C VAL A 118 -3.23 8.04 -8.00
N LEU A 119 -3.56 8.09 -6.71
CA LEU A 119 -4.92 8.35 -6.25
C LEU A 119 -5.43 9.76 -6.65
N GLN A 120 -4.54 10.71 -6.97
CA GLN A 120 -4.95 12.03 -7.48
C GLN A 120 -5.34 12.03 -8.96
N ILE A 121 -5.11 10.94 -9.71
CA ILE A 121 -5.52 10.85 -11.12
C ILE A 121 -7.03 11.00 -11.22
N LYS A 122 -7.46 11.94 -12.06
CA LYS A 122 -8.86 12.29 -12.28
C LYS A 122 -9.48 11.39 -13.35
N LYS A 123 -10.72 11.02 -13.13
CA LYS A 123 -11.64 10.54 -14.17
C LYS A 123 -12.92 11.35 -14.04
N ASP A 124 -13.40 11.90 -15.14
CA ASP A 124 -14.60 12.75 -15.17
C ASP A 124 -14.53 13.91 -14.15
N GLN A 125 -13.38 14.59 -14.11
CA GLN A 125 -13.07 15.74 -13.22
C GLN A 125 -12.89 15.43 -11.72
N VAL A 126 -13.19 14.21 -11.26
CA VAL A 126 -13.04 13.81 -9.85
C VAL A 126 -11.83 12.88 -9.68
N SER A 127 -10.95 13.18 -8.72
CA SER A 127 -9.82 12.29 -8.39
C SER A 127 -10.28 11.02 -7.69
N ALA A 128 -9.55 9.92 -7.87
CA ALA A 128 -9.86 8.68 -7.15
C ALA A 128 -9.84 8.88 -5.63
N TRP A 129 -8.92 9.71 -5.11
CA TRP A 129 -8.84 10.11 -3.70
C TRP A 129 -10.14 10.72 -3.17
N ASN A 130 -10.73 11.64 -3.93
CA ASN A 130 -11.97 12.33 -3.53
C ASN A 130 -13.19 11.39 -3.55
N GLN A 131 -13.14 10.31 -4.31
CA GLN A 131 -14.20 9.29 -4.35
C GLN A 131 -14.07 8.24 -3.24
N LEU A 132 -12.94 8.18 -2.53
CA LEU A 132 -12.78 7.28 -1.39
C LEU A 132 -13.66 7.77 -0.22
N ASP A 133 -14.25 6.84 0.53
CA ASP A 133 -14.97 7.09 1.78
C ASP A 133 -13.99 7.27 2.94
#